data_AF-X1FNW3-F1
#
_entry.id   AF-X1FNW3-F1
#
_cell.length_a   1.000
_cell.length_b   1.000
_cell.length_c   1.000
_cell.angle_alpha   90.00
_cell.angle_beta   90.00
_cell.angle_gamma   90.00
#
_symmetry.space_group_name_H-M   'P 1'
#
loop_
_entity.id
_entity.type
_entity.pdbx_description
1 polymer ?
#
loop_
_entity_poly.entity_id
_entity_poly.type
_entity_poly.pdbx_seq_one_letter_code
_entity_poly.pdbx_strand_id
1 'polypeptide(L)'
;KFSLNIEHTSEYKAQDNERFEKDFRNYETEFELGYNTREWQHAQISYGFGRNFDLDFQLVEGRLNYKLTQDFSLQYSLTRLIFEPDPEGETTWIHVIRATNYFTNDLFVKIFYQINSAIDKKNIQVLFVYRFQPPFGFIQLAYQKGTARFGERGIQGHTLFLKIAYMF
;
A
#
# COMPACT_ATOMS: atom_id res chain seq x y z
N LYS A 1 -7.67 22.39 0.49
CA LYS A 1 -8.11 22.38 1.90
C LYS A 1 -7.05 21.66 2.70
N PHE A 2 -6.46 22.33 3.68
CA PHE A 2 -5.52 21.69 4.61
C PHE A 2 -6.30 20.91 5.68
N SER A 3 -5.71 19.82 6.15
CA SER A 3 -6.18 19.02 7.29
C SER A 3 -5.01 18.72 8.20
N LEU A 4 -5.26 18.74 9.51
CA LEU A 4 -4.31 18.32 10.54
C LEU A 4 -5.05 17.34 11.43
N ASN A 5 -4.52 16.14 11.59
CA ASN A 5 -5.10 15.10 12.43
C ASN A 5 -4.05 14.61 13.43
N ILE A 6 -4.50 14.24 14.62
CA ILE A 6 -3.70 13.57 15.63
C ILE A 6 -4.51 12.36 16.08
N GLU A 7 -3.92 11.18 16.00
CA GLU A 7 -4.54 9.93 16.40
C GLU A 7 -3.66 9.23 17.44
N HIS A 8 -4.29 8.62 18.44
CA HIS A 8 -3.62 7.77 19.41
C HIS A 8 -4.38 6.46 19.53
N THR A 9 -3.70 5.36 19.25
CA THR A 9 -4.27 4.02 19.30
C THR A 9 -3.49 3.19 20.30
N SER A 10 -4.20 2.46 21.14
CA SER A 10 -3.61 1.53 22.10
C SER A 10 -4.29 0.16 21.99
N GLU A 11 -3.48 -0.89 22.01
CA GLU A 11 -3.95 -2.27 21.95
C GLU A 11 -3.19 -3.13 22.97
N TYR A 12 -3.92 -3.96 23.71
CA TYR A 12 -3.35 -5.00 24.56
C TYR A 12 -3.55 -6.37 23.93
N LYS A 13 -2.46 -7.14 23.80
CA LYS A 13 -2.51 -8.54 23.34
C LYS A 13 -2.03 -9.43 24.49
N ALA A 14 -2.93 -10.25 25.03
CA ALA A 14 -2.67 -11.12 26.17
C ALA A 14 -2.07 -12.47 25.75
N GLN A 15 -1.22 -13.04 26.60
CA GLN A 15 -0.61 -14.37 26.43
C GLN A 15 -1.66 -15.50 26.38
N ASP A 16 -2.82 -15.33 27.04
CA ASP A 16 -3.90 -16.34 27.06
C ASP A 16 -4.46 -16.67 25.66
N ASN A 17 -4.13 -15.87 24.65
CA ASN A 17 -4.38 -16.19 23.26
C ASN A 17 -3.21 -17.02 22.71
N GLU A 18 -3.48 -18.26 22.26
CA GLU A 18 -2.50 -19.26 21.76
C GLU A 18 -1.52 -18.76 20.67
N ARG A 19 -1.72 -17.54 20.16
CA ARG A 19 -0.89 -16.88 19.14
C ARG A 19 0.24 -16.03 19.71
N PHE A 20 0.29 -15.74 21.01
CA PHE A 20 1.28 -14.84 21.60
C PHE A 20 2.12 -15.53 22.67
N GLU A 21 3.42 -15.28 22.63
CA GLU A 21 4.37 -15.84 23.59
C GLU A 21 4.27 -15.19 24.99
N LYS A 22 3.80 -13.94 25.06
CA LYS A 22 3.69 -13.11 26.27
C LYS A 22 2.66 -11.99 26.07
N ASP A 23 2.45 -11.21 27.13
CA ASP A 23 1.64 -9.99 27.09
C ASP A 23 2.36 -8.85 26.35
N PHE A 24 1.67 -8.22 25.40
CA PHE A 24 2.16 -7.07 24.66
C PHE A 24 1.26 -5.86 24.84
N ARG A 25 1.87 -4.72 25.20
CA ARG A 25 1.23 -3.40 25.22
C ARG A 25 1.69 -2.62 24.01
N ASN A 26 0.82 -2.53 23.02
CA ASN A 26 1.08 -1.79 21.81
C ASN A 26 0.40 -0.43 21.91
N TYR A 27 1.09 0.61 21.46
CA TYR A 27 0.49 1.92 21.28
C TYR A 27 1.18 2.66 20.15
N GLU A 28 0.45 3.58 19.56
CA GLU A 28 0.90 4.42 18.47
C GLU A 28 0.29 5.80 18.64
N THR A 29 1.10 6.83 18.43
CA THR A 29 0.63 8.21 18.29
C THR A 29 1.07 8.71 16.92
N GLU A 30 0.13 9.18 16.11
CA GLU A 30 0.38 9.67 14.76
C GLU A 30 -0.07 11.13 14.61
N PHE A 31 0.77 11.91 13.94
CA PHE A 31 0.47 13.27 13.51
C PHE A 31 0.43 13.29 11.98
N GLU A 32 -0.71 13.68 11.42
CA GLU A 32 -0.93 13.72 9.97
C GLU A 32 -1.21 15.15 9.51
N LEU A 33 -0.46 15.61 8.51
CA LEU A 33 -0.71 16.84 7.79
C LEU A 33 -1.09 16.53 6.34
N GLY A 34 -2.29 16.94 5.93
CA GLY A 34 -2.83 16.72 4.61
C GLY A 34 -3.15 18.02 3.86
N TYR A 35 -3.02 17.97 2.54
CA TYR A 35 -3.48 19.00 1.63
C TYR A 35 -4.27 18.37 0.49
N ASN A 36 -5.58 18.64 0.46
CA ASN A 36 -6.50 18.13 -0.55
C ASN A 36 -6.90 19.22 -1.55
N THR A 37 -6.82 18.92 -2.84
CA THR A 37 -7.46 19.71 -3.91
C THR A 37 -8.82 19.11 -4.28
N ARG A 38 -9.59 19.77 -5.16
CA ARG A 38 -10.93 19.31 -5.55
C ARG A 38 -10.94 18.10 -6.51
N GLU A 39 -9.81 17.73 -7.10
CA GLU A 39 -9.76 16.71 -8.17
C GLU A 39 -8.74 15.61 -7.89
N TRP A 40 -8.98 14.72 -6.91
CA TRP A 40 -8.11 13.56 -6.61
C TRP A 40 -6.61 13.87 -6.45
N GLN A 41 -6.20 15.14 -6.33
CA GLN A 41 -4.83 15.50 -6.03
C GLN A 41 -4.74 15.80 -4.55
N HIS A 42 -3.91 15.04 -3.86
CA HIS A 42 -3.65 15.25 -2.46
C HIS A 42 -2.19 14.98 -2.15
N ALA A 43 -1.67 15.73 -1.20
CA ALA A 43 -0.38 15.45 -0.58
C ALA A 43 -0.62 15.23 0.91
N GLN A 44 0.04 14.25 1.48
CA GLN A 44 -0.05 13.90 2.88
C GLN A 44 1.33 13.54 3.39
N ILE A 45 1.65 13.99 4.58
CA ILE A 45 2.80 13.53 5.36
C ILE A 45 2.32 13.17 6.76
N SER A 46 2.84 12.08 7.31
CA SER A 46 2.60 11.74 8.70
C SER A 46 3.87 11.30 9.42
N TYR A 47 3.86 11.52 10.72
CA TYR A 47 4.87 11.07 11.65
C TYR A 47 4.20 10.33 12.80
N GLY A 48 4.53 9.06 12.94
CA GLY A 48 4.07 8.17 13.99
C GLY A 48 5.21 7.69 14.87
N PHE A 49 4.91 7.40 16.13
CA PHE A 49 5.84 6.70 17.02
C PHE A 49 5.06 5.89 18.06
N GLY A 50 5.72 4.89 18.60
CA GLY A 50 5.13 4.08 19.65
C GLY A 50 5.89 2.80 19.91
N ARG A 51 5.15 1.79 20.37
CA ARG A 51 5.68 0.47 20.69
C ARG A 51 4.83 -0.61 20.05
N ASN A 52 5.45 -1.56 19.37
CA ASN A 52 4.79 -2.69 18.73
C ASN A 52 5.59 -3.97 19.03
N PHE A 53 4.96 -4.95 19.67
CA PHE A 53 5.59 -6.21 20.10
C PHE A 53 6.94 -6.04 20.80
N ASP A 54 7.00 -5.11 21.76
CA ASP A 54 8.22 -4.73 22.51
C ASP A 54 9.32 -4.02 21.73
N LEU A 55 9.09 -3.69 20.46
CA LEU A 55 9.96 -2.81 19.69
C LEU A 55 9.41 -1.40 19.72
N ASP A 56 10.24 -0.44 20.13
CA ASP A 56 9.92 0.96 19.95
C ASP A 56 10.16 1.32 18.47
N PHE A 57 9.26 2.12 17.89
CA PHE A 57 9.31 2.45 16.48
C PHE A 57 9.06 3.94 16.22
N GLN A 58 9.61 4.40 15.09
CA GLN A 58 9.26 5.66 14.45
C GLN A 58 8.83 5.38 13.02
N LEU A 59 7.76 6.04 12.59
CA LEU A 59 7.13 5.89 11.30
C LEU A 59 7.06 7.25 10.62
N VAL A 60 7.60 7.37 9.41
CA VAL A 60 7.39 8.53 8.55
C VAL A 60 6.71 8.07 7.29
N GLU A 61 5.55 8.64 6.99
CA GLU A 61 4.84 8.35 5.76
C GLU A 61 4.66 9.60 4.91
N GLY A 62 4.79 9.44 3.60
CA GLY A 62 4.50 10.47 2.62
C GLY A 62 3.65 9.88 1.50
N ARG A 63 2.60 10.58 1.10
CA ARG A 63 1.72 10.16 0.01
C ARG A 63 1.42 11.35 -0.88
N LEU A 64 1.60 11.15 -2.19
CA LEU A 64 1.26 12.10 -3.22
C LEU A 64 0.35 11.42 -4.22
N ASN A 65 -0.86 11.94 -4.38
CA ASN A 65 -1.76 11.60 -5.46
C ASN A 65 -1.81 12.77 -6.42
N TYR A 66 -1.63 12.50 -7.70
CA TYR A 66 -1.64 13.52 -8.72
C TYR A 66 -2.26 13.00 -10.02
N LYS A 67 -3.12 13.82 -10.60
CA LYS A 67 -3.73 13.58 -11.90
C LYS A 67 -2.90 14.34 -12.95
N LEU A 68 -1.93 13.65 -13.56
CA LEU A 68 -0.99 14.27 -14.51
C LEU A 68 -1.70 14.74 -15.80
N THR A 69 -2.68 13.98 -16.27
CA THR A 69 -3.55 14.35 -17.40
C THR A 69 -5.00 13.99 -17.06
N GLN A 70 -5.97 14.34 -17.90
CA GLN A 70 -7.37 13.97 -17.68
C GLN A 70 -7.58 12.44 -17.59
N ASP A 71 -6.69 11.67 -18.21
CA ASP A 71 -6.81 10.22 -18.31
C ASP A 71 -5.72 9.45 -17.54
N PHE A 72 -4.66 10.15 -17.11
CA PHE A 72 -3.54 9.56 -16.38
C PHE A 72 -3.46 10.05 -14.94
N SER A 73 -3.52 9.11 -14.00
CA SER A 73 -3.34 9.35 -12.58
C SER A 73 -2.17 8.55 -12.02
N LEU A 74 -1.44 9.17 -11.10
CA LEU A 74 -0.29 8.61 -10.42
C LEU A 74 -0.43 8.84 -8.92
N GLN A 75 -0.11 7.83 -8.14
CA GLN A 75 0.09 7.90 -6.71
C GLN A 75 1.48 7.37 -6.40
N TYR A 76 2.19 8.08 -5.53
CA TYR A 76 3.41 7.61 -4.91
C TYR A 76 3.25 7.68 -3.39
N SER A 77 3.57 6.58 -2.71
CA SER A 77 3.66 6.52 -1.26
C SER A 77 5.04 6.06 -0.85
N LEU A 78 5.55 6.66 0.21
CA LEU A 78 6.81 6.36 0.84
C LEU A 78 6.58 6.14 2.32
N THR A 79 7.02 5.00 2.84
CA THR A 79 6.99 4.71 4.27
C THR A 79 8.41 4.40 4.73
N ARG A 80 8.84 5.06 5.80
CA ARG A 80 10.06 4.76 6.53
C ARG A 80 9.69 4.30 7.91
N LEU A 81 9.95 3.03 8.20
CA LEU A 81 9.78 2.45 9.53
C LEU A 81 11.15 2.20 10.12
N ILE A 82 11.40 2.75 11.31
CA ILE A 82 12.66 2.66 12.04
C ILE A 82 12.35 1.99 13.38
N PHE A 83 13.13 0.97 13.74
CA PHE A 83 13.05 0.33 15.04
C PHE A 83 14.23 0.73 15.92
N GLU A 84 14.01 0.87 17.23
CA GLU A 84 15.08 1.12 18.21
C GLU A 84 14.85 0.27 19.48
N PRO A 85 15.79 -0.64 19.83
CA PRO A 85 16.93 -1.10 19.03
C PRO A 85 16.48 -1.94 17.82
N ASP A 86 17.30 -1.98 16.76
CA ASP A 86 17.05 -2.79 15.56
C ASP A 86 18.08 -3.92 15.40
N PRO A 87 18.04 -4.98 16.25
CA PRO A 87 19.00 -6.07 16.20
C PRO A 87 18.86 -6.94 14.95
N GLU A 88 17.67 -6.98 14.34
CA GLU A 88 17.33 -7.85 13.20
C GLU A 88 17.45 -7.13 11.84
N GLY A 89 17.70 -5.81 11.84
CA GLY A 89 17.83 -5.02 10.61
C GLY A 89 16.49 -4.87 9.87
N GLU A 90 15.41 -4.73 10.62
CA GLU A 90 14.04 -4.63 10.12
C GLU A 90 13.63 -3.21 9.73
N THR A 91 14.44 -2.22 10.10
CA THR A 91 14.29 -0.84 9.62
C THR A 91 14.18 -0.82 8.10
N THR A 92 13.07 -0.29 7.59
CA THR A 92 12.71 -0.47 6.19
C THR A 92 12.26 0.81 5.51
N TRP A 93 12.48 0.85 4.21
CA TRP A 93 11.83 1.74 3.27
C TRP A 93 10.83 0.94 2.45
N ILE A 94 9.60 1.42 2.38
CA ILE A 94 8.57 0.88 1.52
C ILE A 94 8.18 1.96 0.52
N HIS A 95 8.44 1.70 -0.75
CA HIS A 95 8.03 2.55 -1.86
C HIS A 95 6.83 1.90 -2.53
N VAL A 96 5.76 2.64 -2.76
CA VAL A 96 4.58 2.18 -3.50
C VAL A 96 4.26 3.16 -4.60
N ILE A 97 4.15 2.67 -5.83
CA ILE A 97 3.68 3.43 -6.99
C ILE A 97 2.39 2.80 -7.47
N ARG A 98 1.37 3.64 -7.69
CA ARG A 98 0.14 3.25 -8.39
C ARG A 98 -0.09 4.19 -9.55
N ALA A 99 -0.29 3.64 -10.73
CA ALA A 99 -0.62 4.44 -11.91
C ALA A 99 -1.87 3.88 -12.57
N THR A 100 -2.73 4.75 -13.10
CA THR A 100 -3.86 4.35 -13.94
C THR A 100 -3.88 5.23 -15.17
N ASN A 101 -3.97 4.61 -16.35
CA ASN A 101 -4.18 5.30 -17.61
C ASN A 101 -5.47 4.82 -18.26
N TYR A 102 -6.38 5.74 -18.55
CA TYR A 102 -7.55 5.51 -19.37
C TYR A 102 -7.20 5.82 -20.83
N PHE A 103 -7.46 4.88 -21.74
CA PHE A 103 -7.41 5.15 -23.19
C PHE A 103 -8.79 5.58 -23.68
N THR A 104 -9.82 4.97 -23.11
CA THR A 104 -11.22 5.41 -23.15
C THR A 104 -11.84 5.16 -21.78
N ASN A 105 -13.10 5.54 -21.58
CA ASN A 105 -13.84 5.19 -20.36
C ASN A 105 -13.88 3.68 -20.11
N ASP A 106 -13.77 2.86 -21.16
CA ASP A 106 -13.94 1.41 -21.12
C ASP A 106 -12.67 0.60 -21.37
N LEU A 107 -11.57 1.29 -21.68
CA LEU A 107 -10.27 0.68 -21.94
C LEU A 107 -9.22 1.36 -21.06
N PHE A 108 -8.67 0.63 -20.11
CA PHE A 108 -7.70 1.22 -19.18
C PHE A 108 -6.66 0.20 -18.69
N VAL A 109 -5.53 0.74 -18.23
CA VAL A 109 -4.45 -0.01 -17.57
C VAL A 109 -4.21 0.54 -16.18
N LYS A 110 -4.02 -0.35 -15.22
CA LYS A 110 -3.55 -0.04 -13.87
C LYS A 110 -2.22 -0.71 -13.61
N ILE A 111 -1.30 0.01 -12.98
CA ILE A 111 0.00 -0.49 -12.55
C ILE A 111 0.09 -0.28 -11.05
N PHE A 112 0.56 -1.32 -10.35
CA PHE A 112 0.97 -1.25 -8.97
C PHE A 112 2.40 -1.76 -8.89
N TYR A 113 3.26 -1.02 -8.20
CA TYR A 113 4.64 -1.42 -7.95
C TYR A 113 5.00 -1.13 -6.51
N GLN A 114 5.69 -2.06 -5.86
CA GLN A 114 6.14 -1.90 -4.49
C GLN A 114 7.56 -2.43 -4.32
N ILE A 115 8.38 -1.68 -3.59
CA ILE A 115 9.69 -2.12 -3.10
C ILE A 115 9.67 -2.08 -1.57
N ASN A 116 10.23 -3.09 -0.92
CA ASN A 116 10.52 -3.10 0.51
C ASN A 116 11.99 -3.45 0.74
N SER A 117 12.74 -2.59 1.42
CA SER A 117 14.19 -2.75 1.57
C SER A 117 14.60 -3.84 2.56
N ALA A 118 13.91 -4.00 3.70
CA ALA A 118 14.30 -4.97 4.73
C ALA A 118 14.14 -6.43 4.28
N ILE A 119 13.19 -6.71 3.37
CA ILE A 119 12.95 -8.06 2.84
C ILE A 119 13.36 -8.23 1.36
N ASP A 120 14.04 -7.24 0.77
CA ASP A 120 14.40 -7.16 -0.66
C ASP A 120 13.26 -7.61 -1.60
N LYS A 121 12.04 -7.16 -1.28
CA LYS A 121 10.83 -7.60 -2.00
C LYS A 121 10.44 -6.55 -3.02
N LYS A 122 10.25 -6.98 -4.26
CA LYS A 122 9.80 -6.17 -5.40
C LYS A 122 8.56 -6.80 -5.99
N ASN A 123 7.43 -6.13 -5.85
CA ASN A 123 6.15 -6.59 -6.39
C ASN A 123 5.74 -5.69 -7.54
N ILE A 124 5.30 -6.28 -8.64
CA ILE A 124 4.64 -5.54 -9.74
C ILE A 124 3.33 -6.23 -10.07
N GLN A 125 2.29 -5.44 -10.30
CA GLN A 125 1.03 -5.88 -10.86
C GLN A 125 0.65 -4.94 -11.99
N VAL A 126 0.24 -5.52 -13.12
CA VAL A 126 -0.27 -4.79 -14.28
C VAL A 126 -1.62 -5.38 -14.62
N LEU A 127 -2.62 -4.52 -14.71
CA LEU A 127 -4.00 -4.88 -14.95
C LEU A 127 -4.51 -4.13 -16.17
N PHE A 128 -4.79 -4.87 -17.24
CA PHE A 128 -5.46 -4.37 -18.44
C PHE A 128 -6.93 -4.75 -18.39
N VAL A 129 -7.81 -3.79 -18.66
CA VAL A 129 -9.26 -4.00 -18.68
C VAL A 129 -9.85 -3.39 -19.94
N TYR A 130 -10.67 -4.18 -20.63
CA TYR A 130 -11.50 -3.74 -21.74
C TYR A 130 -12.95 -4.14 -21.51
N ARG A 131 -13.86 -3.17 -21.43
CA ARG A 131 -15.30 -3.38 -21.26
C ARG A 131 -16.00 -3.14 -22.58
N PHE A 132 -16.40 -4.20 -23.26
CA PHE A 132 -17.09 -4.10 -24.55
C PHE A 132 -18.60 -3.89 -24.41
N GLN A 133 -19.18 -4.22 -23.25
CA GLN A 133 -20.58 -3.95 -22.93
C GLN A 133 -20.77 -3.65 -21.44
N PRO A 134 -20.37 -2.48 -20.93
CA PRO A 134 -20.48 -2.17 -19.50
C PRO A 134 -21.95 -2.16 -19.03
N PRO A 135 -22.28 -2.70 -17.83
CA PRO A 135 -21.46 -3.48 -16.91
C PRO A 135 -21.42 -5.00 -17.22
N PHE A 136 -22.11 -5.44 -18.27
CA PHE A 136 -22.41 -6.84 -18.59
C PHE A 136 -21.32 -7.61 -19.34
N GLY A 137 -20.31 -6.95 -19.90
CA GLY A 137 -19.32 -7.55 -20.78
C GLY A 137 -17.93 -6.95 -20.62
N PHE A 138 -16.95 -7.75 -20.21
CA PHE A 138 -15.55 -7.31 -20.11
C PHE A 138 -14.53 -8.45 -20.27
N ILE A 139 -13.32 -8.04 -20.64
CA ILE A 139 -12.10 -8.83 -20.63
C ILE A 139 -11.10 -8.14 -19.71
N GLN A 140 -10.48 -8.91 -18.83
CA GLN A 140 -9.47 -8.45 -17.91
C GLN A 140 -8.25 -9.36 -17.96
N LEU A 141 -7.08 -8.78 -18.18
CA LEU A 141 -5.79 -9.47 -18.15
C LEU A 141 -4.95 -8.88 -17.04
N ALA A 142 -4.54 -9.70 -16.08
CA ALA A 142 -3.71 -9.27 -14.95
C ALA A 142 -2.41 -10.06 -14.92
N TYR A 143 -1.29 -9.35 -14.93
CA TYR A 143 0.03 -9.90 -14.67
C TYR A 143 0.47 -9.50 -13.26
N GLN A 144 1.04 -10.44 -12.53
CA GLN A 144 1.63 -10.20 -11.22
C GLN A 144 3.00 -10.88 -11.13
N LYS A 145 3.98 -10.17 -10.58
CA LYS A 145 5.25 -10.74 -10.11
C LYS A 145 5.45 -10.37 -8.65
N GLY A 146 5.77 -11.37 -7.83
CA GLY A 146 5.95 -11.23 -6.38
C GLY A 146 5.20 -12.29 -5.58
N THR A 147 5.57 -12.48 -4.30
CA THR A 147 4.94 -13.49 -3.43
C THR A 147 3.61 -12.98 -2.86
N ALA A 148 2.58 -13.82 -2.86
CA ALA A 148 1.27 -13.52 -2.27
C ALA A 148 1.30 -13.40 -0.73
N ARG A 149 2.31 -14.00 -0.07
CA ARG A 149 2.46 -13.94 1.39
C ARG A 149 3.11 -12.63 1.82
N PHE A 150 2.51 -12.00 2.82
CA PHE A 150 3.02 -10.78 3.45
C PHE A 150 4.21 -11.14 4.38
N GLY A 151 5.20 -10.25 4.52
CA GLY A 151 6.30 -10.40 5.48
C GLY A 151 7.40 -11.44 5.15
N GLU A 152 7.17 -12.38 4.24
CA GLU A 152 8.18 -13.41 3.92
C GLU A 152 9.19 -12.96 2.84
N ARG A 153 10.49 -13.09 3.15
CA ARG A 153 11.57 -13.13 2.15
C ARG A 153 11.39 -14.41 1.31
N GLY A 154 11.26 -14.30 -0.02
CA GLY A 154 11.00 -15.49 -0.83
C GLY A 154 10.96 -15.28 -2.35
N ILE A 155 10.99 -16.40 -3.08
CA ILE A 155 11.11 -16.47 -4.55
C ILE A 155 9.91 -15.78 -5.22
N GLN A 156 10.20 -14.74 -6.01
CA GLN A 156 9.18 -13.96 -6.72
C GLN A 156 8.66 -14.76 -7.93
N GLY A 157 7.54 -15.46 -7.73
CA GLY A 157 6.81 -16.10 -8.81
C GLY A 157 6.16 -15.09 -9.76
N HIS A 158 5.83 -15.56 -10.95
CA HIS A 158 5.06 -14.83 -11.96
C HIS A 158 3.70 -15.49 -12.12
N THR A 159 2.66 -14.68 -12.29
CA THR A 159 1.30 -15.18 -12.52
C THR A 159 0.59 -14.31 -13.53
N LEU A 160 -0.14 -14.95 -14.45
CA LEU A 160 -0.96 -14.31 -15.45
C LEU A 160 -2.40 -14.82 -15.28
N PHE A 161 -3.34 -13.90 -15.16
CA PHE A 161 -4.76 -14.19 -15.00
C PHE A 161 -5.55 -13.57 -16.15
N LEU A 162 -6.38 -14.36 -16.79
CA LEU A 162 -7.38 -13.89 -17.77
C LEU A 162 -8.77 -14.11 -17.18
N LYS A 163 -9.60 -13.06 -17.20
CA LYS A 163 -11.00 -13.11 -16.79
C LYS A 163 -11.87 -12.54 -17.90
N ILE A 164 -12.90 -13.28 -18.28
CA ILE A 164 -13.90 -12.88 -19.27
C ILE A 164 -15.27 -12.99 -18.59
N ALA A 165 -16.11 -11.97 -18.78
CA ALA A 165 -17.49 -11.98 -18.31
C ALA A 165 -18.40 -11.47 -19.42
N TYR A 166 -19.55 -12.11 -19.58
CA TYR A 166 -20.61 -11.73 -20.51
C TYR A 166 -21.95 -12.16 -19.91
N MET A 167 -22.89 -11.22 -19.80
CA MET A 167 -24.28 -11.46 -19.44
C MET A 167 -25.18 -11.11 -20.63
N PHE A 168 -26.10 -12.03 -20.93
CA PHE A 168 -27.09 -11.94 -22.00
C PHE A 168 -28.40 -11.34 -21.51
#